data_AF-A0A0F9GKD3-F1
#
_entry.id   AF-A0A0F9GKD3-F1
#
_cell.length_a   1.000
_cell.length_b   1.000
_cell.length_c   1.000
_cell.angle_alpha   90.00
_cell.angle_beta   90.00
_cell.angle_gamma   90.00
#
_symmetry.space_group_name_H-M   'P 1'
#
loop_
_entity.id
_entity.type
_entity.pdbx_description
1 polymer ?
#
loop_
_entity_poly.entity_id
_entity_poly.type
_entity_poly.pdbx_seq_one_letter_code
_entity_poly.pdbx_strand_id
1 'polypeptide(L)' 'MEIEGRQVTTEKNYLDPVTYVPNHAKGNAGHKDCQQGVIIEVREGSVMVLYCHTRTVQATNPSDLVWG' A
#
# COMPACT_ATOMS: atom_id res chain seq x y z
N MET A 1 -4.22 -2.69 -12.43
CA MET A 1 -4.26 -2.01 -11.13
C MET A 1 -3.10 -1.05 -11.06
N GLU A 2 -3.27 0.09 -10.38
CA GLU A 2 -2.27 1.15 -10.30
C GLU A 2 -2.17 1.73 -8.89
N ILE A 3 -0.95 2.10 -8.49
CA ILE A 3 -0.65 2.90 -7.29
C ILE A 3 0.02 4.18 -7.80
N GLU A 4 -0.55 5.35 -7.47
CA GLU A 4 -0.09 6.66 -7.99
C GLU A 4 0.06 6.69 -9.52
N GLY A 5 -0.88 6.08 -10.25
CA GLY A 5 -0.85 5.99 -11.72
C GLY A 5 0.23 5.08 -12.30
N ARG A 6 0.98 4.35 -11.44
CA ARG A 6 1.98 3.36 -11.85
C ARG A 6 1.37 1.97 -11.78
N GLN A 7 1.44 1.24 -12.90
CA GLN A 7 0.96 -0.14 -12.96
C GLN A 7 1.70 -1.02 -11.94
N VAL A 8 0.94 -1.79 -11.17
CA VAL A 8 1.47 -2.70 -10.15
C VAL A 8 1.12 -4.15 -10.46
N THR A 9 2.08 -5.05 -10.34
CA THR A 9 1.90 -6.50 -10.47
C THR A 9 2.68 -7.24 -9.39
N THR A 10 2.20 -8.41 -8.97
CA THR A 10 2.89 -9.24 -7.97
C THR A 10 4.32 -9.57 -8.41
N GLU A 11 4.52 -9.95 -9.67
CA GLU A 11 5.83 -10.38 -10.18
C GLU A 11 6.91 -9.29 -10.14
N LYS A 12 6.51 -8.02 -10.32
CA LYS A 12 7.44 -6.89 -10.39
C LYS A 12 7.62 -6.17 -9.07
N ASN A 13 6.57 -6.13 -8.27
CA ASN A 13 6.49 -5.26 -7.10
C ASN A 13 6.47 -6.03 -5.78
N TYR A 14 6.69 -7.34 -5.79
CA TYR A 14 6.82 -8.12 -4.57
C TYR A 14 7.93 -7.52 -3.69
N LEU A 15 7.58 -7.24 -2.43
CA LEU A 15 8.38 -6.55 -1.42
C LEU A 15 8.69 -5.07 -1.70
N ASP A 16 8.12 -4.46 -2.74
CA ASP A 16 8.26 -3.01 -2.92
C ASP A 16 7.60 -2.27 -1.74
N PRO A 17 8.26 -1.23 -1.21
CA PRO A 17 7.74 -0.46 -0.09
C PRO A 17 6.55 0.39 -0.51
N VAL A 18 5.53 0.39 0.34
CA VAL A 18 4.34 1.24 0.21
C VAL A 18 3.95 1.82 1.55
N THR A 19 3.27 2.96 1.52
CA THR A 19 2.67 3.57 2.70
C THR A 19 1.18 3.72 2.50
N TYR A 20 0.40 3.21 3.45
CA TYR A 20 -1.03 3.49 3.55
C TYR A 20 -1.25 4.93 4.02
N VAL A 21 -2.09 5.66 3.29
CA VAL A 21 -2.48 7.04 3.60
C VAL A 21 -4.00 7.08 3.74
N PRO A 22 -4.53 7.23 4.96
CA PRO A 22 -5.98 7.26 5.16
C PRO A 22 -6.59 8.52 4.57
N ASN A 23 -7.86 8.44 4.15
CA ASN A 23 -8.56 9.55 3.49
C ASN A 23 -8.54 10.86 4.29
N HIS A 24 -8.62 10.81 5.63
CA HIS A 24 -8.57 12.02 6.47
C HIS A 24 -7.19 12.69 6.48
N ALA A 25 -6.13 11.97 6.12
CA ALA A 25 -4.79 12.54 5.97
C ALA A 25 -4.64 13.39 4.69
N LYS A 26 -5.61 13.34 3.75
CA LYS A 26 -5.62 14.14 2.51
C LYS A 26 -4.30 14.06 1.72
N GLY A 27 -3.73 12.86 1.62
CA GLY A 27 -2.45 12.64 0.91
C GLY A 27 -1.20 12.94 1.74
N ASN A 28 -1.32 13.32 3.01
CA ASN A 28 -0.18 13.50 3.89
C ASN A 28 0.39 12.15 4.35
N ALA A 29 1.40 11.64 3.64
CA ALA A 29 2.10 10.41 4.00
C ALA A 29 2.87 10.47 5.34
N GLY A 30 3.04 11.66 5.92
CA GLY A 30 3.61 11.85 7.26
C GLY A 30 2.58 11.85 8.39
N HIS A 31 1.30 11.56 8.09
CA HIS A 31 0.25 11.50 9.10
C HIS A 31 0.51 10.35 10.09
N LYS A 32 0.27 10.57 11.39
CA LYS A 32 0.52 9.56 12.44
C LYS A 32 -0.23 8.23 12.26
N ASP A 33 -1.32 8.26 11.48
CA ASP A 33 -2.16 7.09 11.20
C ASP A 33 -1.74 6.40 9.89
N CYS A 34 -0.72 6.91 9.19
CA CYS A 34 -0.11 6.22 8.06
C CYS A 34 0.61 4.96 8.53
N GLN A 35 0.58 3.93 7.70
CA GLN A 35 1.26 2.66 8.00
C GLN A 35 2.15 2.26 6.84
N GLN A 36 3.42 2.03 7.15
CA GLN A 36 4.39 1.50 6.20
C GLN A 36 4.24 -0.01 6.09
N GLY A 37 4.43 -0.53 4.89
CA GLY A 37 4.42 -1.95 4.61
C GLY A 37 5.10 -2.27 3.30
N VAL A 38 4.98 -3.53 2.89
CA VAL A 38 5.50 -4.03 1.63
C VAL A 38 4.42 -4.83 0.89
N ILE A 39 4.46 -4.80 -0.43
CA ILE A 39 3.52 -5.56 -1.26
C ILE A 39 3.87 -7.05 -1.18
N ILE A 40 2.87 -7.89 -0.90
CA ILE A 40 3.01 -9.35 -0.86
C ILE A 40 2.28 -10.00 -2.04
N GLU A 41 1.16 -9.43 -2.46
CA GLU A 41 0.34 -9.97 -3.54
C GLU A 41 -0.53 -8.86 -4.14
N VAL A 42 -0.74 -8.88 -5.45
CA VAL A 42 -1.73 -8.05 -6.14
C VAL A 42 -2.89 -8.94 -6.58
N ARG A 43 -4.10 -8.63 -6.13
CA ARG A 43 -5.34 -9.35 -6.48
C ARG A 43 -6.26 -8.46 -7.31
N GLU A 44 -7.36 -9.01 -7.80
CA GLU A 44 -8.40 -8.19 -8.42
C GLU A 44 -8.99 -7.22 -7.38
N GLY A 45 -8.85 -5.91 -7.62
CA GLY A 45 -9.42 -4.84 -6.78
C GLY A 45 -8.66 -4.47 -5.49
N SER A 46 -7.64 -5.22 -5.06
CA SER A 46 -6.85 -4.89 -3.86
C SER A 46 -5.37 -5.29 -3.95
N VAL A 47 -4.54 -4.62 -3.14
CA VAL A 47 -3.14 -4.98 -2.89
C VAL A 47 -3.03 -5.57 -1.49
N MET A 48 -2.45 -6.75 -1.38
CA MET A 48 -2.11 -7.36 -0.09
C MET A 48 -0.79 -6.78 0.40
N VAL A 49 -0.86 -6.06 1.53
CA VAL A 49 0.28 -5.37 2.13
C VAL A 49 0.60 -6.01 3.47
N LEU A 50 1.87 -6.34 3.71
CA LEU A 50 2.37 -6.68 5.05
C LEU A 50 2.77 -5.38 5.76
N TYR A 51 1.98 -4.97 6.75
CA TYR A 51 2.26 -3.74 7.50
C TYR A 51 3.31 -3.97 8.59
N CYS A 52 4.32 -3.10 8.64
CA CYS A 52 5.50 -3.25 9.49
C CYS A 52 5.17 -3.20 10.98
N HIS A 53 4.24 -2.33 11.39
CA HIS A 53 3.94 -2.11 12.81
C HIS A 53 3.07 -3.24 13.39
N THR A 54 1.98 -3.58 12.71
CA THR A 54 1.03 -4.61 13.15
C THR A 54 1.49 -6.03 12.84
N ARG A 55 2.43 -6.19 11.89
CA ARG A 55 2.87 -7.48 11.36
C ARG A 55 1.74 -8.32 10.79
N THR A 56 0.74 -7.66 10.20
CA THR A 56 -0.42 -8.29 9.60
C THR A 56 -0.44 -8.05 8.09
N VAL A 57 -0.91 -9.05 7.35
CA VAL A 57 -1.25 -8.90 5.92
C VAL A 57 -2.67 -8.40 5.82
N GLN A 58 -2.90 -7.32 5.08
CA GLN A 58 -4.22 -6.73 4.89
C GLN A 58 -4.45 -6.38 3.41
N ALA A 59 -5.67 -6.62 2.93
CA ALA A 59 -6.12 -6.14 1.64
C ALA A 59 -6.35 -4.63 1.73
N THR A 60 -5.67 -3.87 0.88
CA THR A 60 -5.71 -2.40 0.88
C THR A 60 -6.12 -1.89 -0.49
N ASN A 61 -6.93 -0.83 -0.53
CA ASN A 61 -7.28 -0.18 -1.79
C ASN A 61 -6.02 0.44 -2.40
N PRO A 62 -5.77 0.26 -3.71
CA PRO A 62 -4.60 0.84 -4.37
C PRO A 62 -4.57 2.37 -4.30
N SER A 63 -5.75 3.02 -4.24
CA SER A 63 -5.90 4.48 -4.09
C SER A 63 -5.41 5.02 -2.75
N ASP A 64 -5.33 4.16 -1.74
CA ASP A 64 -4.93 4.53 -0.38
C ASP A 64 -3.45 4.25 -0.15
N LEU A 65 -2.72 3.83 -1.19
CA LEU A 65 -1.29 3.53 -1.15
C LEU A 65 -0.51 4.59 -1.92
N VAL A 66 0.66 4.92 -1.38
CA VAL A 66 1.72 5.65 -2.08
C VAL A 66 3.01 4.84 -2.02
N TRP A 67 3.92 5.09 -2.95
CA TRP A 67 5.24 4.46 -2.90
C TRP A 67 6.04 4.98 -1.69
N GLY A 68 6.71 4.06 -0.99
CA GLY A 68 7.45 4.33 0.25
C GLY A 68 8.94 4.57 0.05
#